data_AF-A0A7W9L4Z2-F1
#
_entry.id   AF-A0A7W9L4Z2-F1
#
_cell.length_a   1.000
_cell.length_b   1.000
_cell.length_c   1.000
_cell.angle_alpha   90.00
_cell.angle_beta   90.00
_cell.angle_gamma   90.00
#
_symmetry.space_group_name_H-M   'P 1'
#
loop_
_entity.id
_entity.type
_entity.pdbx_description
1 polymer ?
#
loop_
_entity_poly.entity_id
_entity_poly.type
_entity_poly.pdbx_seq_one_letter_code
_entity_poly.pdbx_strand_id
1 'polypeptide(L)'
;MPRQSKGPRLYLRKGRIDNRTGQQLPDRWFIRDGKSEVGTGCSVERLDDAERQLAAFIAEKWAKPVGNSDPAQVLVADALALYSMERGPQLKADPATMKGFVDHLNAFWGEQTLSDVKRSSCNAYVRHRTSQVIRTGSTGRKVSAQTARRELEVLSAAIGFWDAEHHLTRRPMVVLPEKAESNRDALTRSQAAALLRATMQRGDSSSGRENRAHLRRFILIGLYTGTRSTAIKRLSWLESLNNPWVDLERGIIYRRGRNESVAANKKRPLVKLPPRLLAHLRRWRSIDEKRGLAIVIHHGGEQIGSVRTGFAACAKAAGLSGVTPHWLRHTAATWLMEQNVDGWEAAGYLGMTTATLESHYGHHRPDHQSAARRAMR
;
A
#
# COMPACT_ATOMS: atom_id res chain seq x y z
N MET A 1 2.37 43.37 -17.66
CA MET A 1 2.23 41.91 -17.87
C MET A 1 3.50 41.40 -18.55
N PRO A 2 4.17 40.36 -18.01
CA PRO A 2 5.31 39.76 -18.70
C PRO A 2 4.83 39.14 -20.01
N ARG A 3 5.54 39.45 -21.12
CA ARG A 3 5.20 38.93 -22.46
C ARG A 3 5.22 37.41 -22.44
N GLN A 4 4.14 36.79 -22.90
CA GLN A 4 4.02 35.35 -23.08
C GLN A 4 5.14 34.85 -24.00
N SER A 5 5.86 33.80 -23.58
CA SER A 5 6.96 33.24 -24.37
C SER A 5 6.43 32.67 -25.68
N LYS A 6 7.08 33.01 -26.80
CA LYS A 6 6.70 32.55 -28.15
C LYS A 6 7.19 31.14 -28.50
N GLY A 7 7.84 30.43 -27.57
CA GLY A 7 8.42 29.10 -27.79
C GLY A 7 9.55 29.06 -28.84
N PRO A 8 10.09 27.85 -29.12
CA PRO A 8 11.05 27.61 -30.21
C PRO A 8 10.43 27.93 -31.57
N ARG A 9 11.10 28.75 -32.37
CA ARG A 9 10.65 29.10 -33.73
C ARG A 9 11.82 29.49 -34.61
N LEU A 10 11.64 29.36 -35.93
CA LEU A 10 12.56 29.93 -36.90
C LEU A 10 12.50 31.45 -36.90
N TYR A 11 13.67 32.07 -36.98
CA TYR A 11 13.87 33.50 -37.06
C TYR A 11 14.87 33.80 -38.17
N LEU A 12 14.43 34.53 -39.19
CA LEU A 12 15.33 34.97 -40.25
C LEU A 12 16.14 36.16 -39.76
N ARG A 13 17.45 35.98 -39.69
CA ARG A 13 18.36 37.06 -39.33
C ARG A 13 18.91 37.67 -40.61
N LYS A 14 18.48 38.91 -40.88
CA LYS A 14 18.99 39.70 -41.99
C LYS A 14 20.48 39.98 -41.81
N GLY A 15 21.20 39.95 -42.92
CA GLY A 15 22.63 40.12 -43.05
C GLY A 15 23.12 41.32 -42.27
N ARG A 16 24.08 41.10 -41.38
CA ARG A 16 24.83 42.16 -40.71
C ARG A 16 26.15 42.36 -41.43
N ILE A 17 26.67 43.58 -41.38
CA ILE A 17 28.03 43.85 -41.84
C ILE A 17 28.98 43.19 -40.84
N ASP A 18 29.88 42.36 -41.34
CA ASP A 18 30.96 41.81 -40.53
C ASP A 18 31.92 42.94 -40.17
N ASN A 19 32.02 43.24 -38.86
CA ASN A 19 32.85 44.32 -38.34
C ASN A 19 34.35 44.14 -38.65
N ARG A 20 34.80 42.93 -39.04
CA ARG A 20 36.21 42.65 -39.35
C ARG A 20 36.54 42.77 -40.84
N THR A 21 35.58 42.47 -41.71
CA THR A 21 35.81 42.37 -43.17
C THR A 21 35.02 43.42 -43.97
N GLY A 22 34.08 44.12 -43.34
CA GLY A 22 33.22 45.11 -43.99
C GLY A 22 32.21 44.52 -44.97
N GLN A 23 32.18 43.19 -45.13
CA GLN A 23 31.29 42.50 -46.07
C GLN A 23 29.94 42.21 -45.41
N GLN A 24 28.88 42.27 -46.23
CA GLN A 24 27.54 41.93 -45.80
C GLN A 24 27.43 40.41 -45.65
N LEU A 25 27.18 39.94 -44.43
CA LEU A 25 26.91 38.52 -44.19
C LEU A 25 25.57 38.14 -44.84
N PRO A 26 25.44 36.96 -45.44
CA PRO A 26 24.18 36.52 -46.04
C PRO A 26 23.11 36.27 -44.97
N ASP A 27 21.86 36.48 -45.34
CA ASP A 27 20.69 36.16 -44.52
C ASP A 27 20.65 34.66 -44.20
N ARG A 28 20.46 34.32 -42.91
CA ARG A 28 20.42 32.93 -42.43
C ARG A 28 19.29 32.68 -41.45
N TRP A 29 18.81 31.44 -41.43
CA TRP A 29 17.84 30.96 -40.46
C TRP A 29 18.50 30.63 -39.13
N PHE A 30 17.81 30.98 -38.04
CA PHE A 30 18.18 30.63 -36.67
C PHE A 30 16.96 30.08 -35.93
N ILE A 31 17.18 29.15 -35.02
CA ILE A 31 16.16 28.69 -34.07
C ILE A 31 16.26 29.58 -32.82
N ARG A 32 15.16 30.24 -32.46
CA ARG A 32 15.10 31.10 -31.29
C ARG A 32 14.12 30.56 -30.26
N ASP A 33 14.62 30.33 -29.06
CA ASP A 33 13.83 29.85 -27.91
C ASP A 33 14.11 30.73 -26.68
N GLY A 34 13.22 31.70 -26.46
CA GLY A 34 13.41 32.75 -25.45
C GLY A 34 14.65 33.62 -25.71
N LYS A 35 15.65 33.51 -24.83
CA LYS A 35 16.95 34.21 -24.93
C LYS A 35 18.01 33.40 -25.67
N SER A 36 17.76 32.11 -25.92
CA SER A 36 18.68 31.24 -26.67
C SER A 36 18.47 31.39 -28.18
N GLU A 37 19.57 31.43 -28.93
CA GLU A 37 19.59 31.47 -30.39
C GLU A 37 20.61 30.44 -30.90
N VAL A 38 20.13 29.47 -31.69
CA VAL A 38 20.93 28.39 -32.27
C VAL A 38 20.95 28.59 -33.79
N GLY A 39 22.14 28.62 -34.38
CA GLY A 39 22.27 28.76 -35.84
C GLY A 39 21.95 27.47 -36.56
N THR A 40 21.07 27.53 -37.58
CA THR A 40 20.78 26.33 -38.40
C THR A 40 21.78 26.16 -39.55
N GLY A 41 22.56 27.21 -39.85
CA GLY A 41 23.46 27.23 -41.00
C GLY A 41 22.76 27.34 -42.35
N CYS A 42 21.43 27.31 -42.38
CA CYS A 42 20.63 27.36 -43.61
C CYS A 42 20.52 28.80 -44.14
N SER A 43 20.70 28.97 -45.45
CA SER A 43 20.39 30.20 -46.19
C SER A 43 18.88 30.36 -46.36
N VAL A 44 18.44 31.55 -46.82
CA VAL A 44 17.02 31.89 -47.03
C VAL A 44 16.28 30.83 -47.87
N GLU A 45 16.93 30.32 -48.92
CA GLU A 45 16.37 29.35 -49.88
C GLU A 45 16.21 27.94 -49.30
N ARG A 46 16.88 27.64 -48.17
CA ARG A 46 16.86 26.33 -47.51
C ARG A 46 15.93 26.33 -46.29
N LEU A 47 14.71 26.85 -46.47
CA LEU A 47 13.71 26.89 -45.41
C LEU A 47 13.34 25.48 -44.92
N ASP A 48 13.12 24.54 -45.84
CA ASP A 48 12.75 23.15 -45.50
C ASP A 48 13.80 22.46 -44.60
N ASP A 49 15.09 22.71 -44.86
CA ASP A 49 16.18 22.18 -44.03
C ASP A 49 16.24 22.85 -42.65
N ALA A 50 15.92 24.15 -42.58
CA ALA A 50 15.80 24.86 -41.31
C ALA A 50 14.59 24.36 -40.51
N GLU A 51 13.47 24.02 -41.15
CA GLU A 51 12.30 23.42 -40.52
C GLU A 51 12.59 22.03 -39.98
N ARG A 52 13.32 21.18 -40.73
CA ARG A 52 13.79 19.88 -40.24
C ARG A 52 14.69 20.01 -39.01
N GLN A 53 15.60 20.99 -39.00
CA GLN A 53 16.43 21.26 -37.83
C GLN A 53 15.63 21.82 -36.63
N LEU A 54 14.60 22.65 -36.87
CA LEU A 54 13.68 23.08 -35.81
C LEU A 54 12.91 21.88 -35.24
N ALA A 55 12.43 20.97 -36.10
CA ALA A 55 11.75 19.77 -35.67
C ALA A 55 12.66 18.87 -34.82
N ALA A 56 13.92 18.68 -35.23
CA ALA A 56 14.93 17.96 -34.45
C ALA A 56 15.22 18.64 -33.11
N PHE A 57 15.38 19.96 -33.09
CA PHE A 57 15.59 20.75 -31.87
C PHE A 57 14.41 20.63 -30.90
N ILE A 58 13.17 20.70 -31.41
CA ILE A 58 11.97 20.49 -30.58
C ILE A 58 11.93 19.05 -30.07
N ALA A 59 12.21 18.06 -30.92
CA ALA A 59 12.22 16.66 -30.54
C ALA A 59 13.28 16.36 -29.47
N GLU A 60 14.48 16.94 -29.57
CA GLU A 60 15.55 16.82 -28.58
C GLU A 60 15.20 17.54 -27.27
N LYS A 61 14.66 18.76 -27.37
CA LYS A 61 14.20 19.54 -26.20
C LYS A 61 13.14 18.80 -25.38
N TRP A 62 12.30 18.01 -26.04
CA TRP A 62 11.24 17.21 -25.41
C TRP A 62 11.55 15.72 -25.39
N ALA A 63 12.76 15.31 -25.76
CA ALA A 63 13.17 13.92 -25.67
C ALA A 63 13.17 13.55 -24.20
N LYS A 64 12.42 12.51 -23.85
CA LYS A 64 12.51 11.92 -22.52
C LYS A 64 13.96 11.52 -22.29
N PRO A 65 14.58 11.84 -21.14
CA PRO A 65 15.92 11.35 -20.83
C PRO A 65 15.83 9.84 -20.62
N VAL A 66 15.90 9.07 -21.71
CA VAL A 66 16.03 7.62 -21.68
C VAL A 66 17.48 7.34 -21.29
N GLY A 67 17.69 6.70 -20.14
CA GLY A 67 19.03 6.25 -19.73
C GLY A 67 19.93 7.29 -19.09
N ASN A 68 19.39 8.35 -18.48
CA ASN A 68 20.25 9.31 -17.79
C ASN A 68 20.72 8.80 -16.43
N SER A 69 22.04 8.68 -16.29
CA SER A 69 22.73 8.24 -15.07
C SER A 69 23.01 9.39 -14.09
N ASP A 70 22.85 10.66 -14.47
CA ASP A 70 23.07 11.82 -13.60
C ASP A 70 21.78 12.17 -12.82
N PRO A 71 21.75 12.02 -11.48
CA PRO A 71 20.60 12.38 -10.66
C PRO A 71 20.17 13.84 -10.78
N ALA A 72 21.05 14.76 -11.19
CA ALA A 72 20.73 16.17 -11.38
C ALA A 72 19.89 16.44 -12.64
N GLN A 73 19.75 15.43 -13.51
CA GLN A 73 19.04 15.55 -14.79
C GLN A 73 17.82 14.63 -14.88
N VAL A 74 17.67 13.70 -13.93
CA VAL A 74 16.52 12.80 -13.84
C VAL A 74 15.44 13.43 -12.96
N LEU A 75 14.24 13.64 -13.49
CA LEU A 75 13.10 14.11 -12.69
C LEU A 75 12.59 12.99 -11.77
N VAL A 76 12.15 13.36 -10.57
CA VAL A 76 11.48 12.41 -9.66
C VAL A 76 10.21 11.85 -10.31
N ALA A 77 9.50 12.67 -11.10
CA ALA A 77 8.31 12.24 -11.84
C ALA A 77 8.61 11.11 -12.84
N ASP A 78 9.75 11.15 -13.54
CA ASP A 78 10.13 10.13 -14.52
C ASP A 78 10.42 8.80 -13.83
N ALA A 79 11.18 8.83 -12.72
CA ALA A 79 11.43 7.64 -11.92
C ALA A 79 10.15 7.01 -11.36
N LEU A 80 9.21 7.83 -10.88
CA LEU A 80 7.92 7.37 -10.40
C LEU A 80 7.03 6.83 -11.52
N ALA A 81 7.05 7.45 -12.71
CA ALA A 81 6.29 7.01 -13.86
C ALA A 81 6.77 5.64 -14.34
N LEU A 82 8.09 5.48 -14.54
CA LEU A 82 8.71 4.22 -14.94
C LEU A 82 8.36 3.10 -13.94
N TYR A 83 8.56 3.35 -12.64
CA TYR A 83 8.23 2.40 -11.59
C TYR A 83 6.74 2.03 -11.58
N SER A 84 5.85 2.99 -11.77
CA SER A 84 4.40 2.75 -11.77
C SER A 84 3.93 1.97 -12.98
N MET A 85 4.52 2.23 -14.15
CA MET A 85 4.16 1.58 -15.42
C MET A 85 4.68 0.15 -15.49
N GLU A 86 5.94 -0.08 -15.15
CA GLU A 86 6.59 -1.37 -15.38
C GLU A 86 6.52 -2.27 -14.16
N ARG A 87 6.87 -1.73 -12.98
CA ARG A 87 6.90 -2.51 -11.75
C ARG A 87 5.53 -2.58 -11.09
N GLY A 88 4.75 -1.50 -11.14
CA GLY A 88 3.42 -1.39 -10.53
C GLY A 88 2.49 -2.59 -10.78
N PRO A 89 2.26 -3.02 -12.03
CA PRO A 89 1.38 -4.15 -12.37
C PRO A 89 1.83 -5.51 -11.79
N GLN A 90 3.13 -5.65 -11.51
CA GLN A 90 3.71 -6.88 -10.96
C GLN A 90 3.58 -6.95 -9.43
N LEU A 91 3.27 -5.84 -8.77
CA LEU A 91 3.15 -5.79 -7.32
C LEU A 91 1.78 -6.30 -6.87
N LYS A 92 1.77 -7.06 -5.77
CA LYS A 92 0.52 -7.46 -5.07
C LYS A 92 -0.10 -6.32 -4.25
N ALA A 93 0.39 -5.09 -4.40
CA ALA A 93 -0.14 -3.92 -3.73
C ALA A 93 -1.45 -3.50 -4.40
N ASP A 94 -2.31 -2.81 -3.65
CA ASP A 94 -3.54 -2.26 -4.19
C ASP A 94 -3.22 -1.12 -5.19
N PRO A 95 -3.67 -1.20 -6.46
CA PRO A 95 -3.32 -0.20 -7.48
C PRO A 95 -3.79 1.21 -7.13
N ALA A 96 -4.99 1.35 -6.54
CA ALA A 96 -5.52 2.66 -6.15
C ALA A 96 -4.68 3.30 -5.03
N THR A 97 -4.24 2.49 -4.06
CA THR A 97 -3.33 2.94 -3.00
C THR A 97 -1.98 3.36 -3.57
N MET A 98 -1.40 2.58 -4.48
CA MET A 98 -0.13 2.92 -5.13
C MET A 98 -0.24 4.23 -5.91
N LYS A 99 -1.31 4.38 -6.71
CA LYS A 99 -1.59 5.62 -7.43
C LYS A 99 -1.67 6.82 -6.47
N GLY A 100 -2.38 6.68 -5.36
CA GLY A 100 -2.49 7.74 -4.35
C GLY A 100 -1.12 8.15 -3.76
N PHE A 101 -0.22 7.20 -3.52
CA PHE A 101 1.13 7.50 -3.07
C PHE A 101 1.93 8.25 -4.14
N VAL A 102 1.88 7.80 -5.40
CA VAL A 102 2.57 8.44 -6.52
C VAL A 102 2.04 9.86 -6.76
N ASP A 103 0.72 10.06 -6.72
CA ASP A 103 0.10 11.38 -6.86
C ASP A 103 0.60 12.35 -5.77
N HIS A 104 0.71 11.89 -4.51
CA HIS A 104 1.22 12.69 -3.41
C HIS A 104 2.71 13.01 -3.53
N LEU A 105 3.51 12.09 -4.07
CA LEU A 105 4.94 12.32 -4.32
C LEU A 105 5.13 13.32 -5.47
N ASN A 106 4.41 13.14 -6.58
CA ASN A 106 4.45 14.05 -7.73
C ASN A 106 3.99 15.47 -7.37
N ALA A 107 2.98 15.61 -6.52
CA ALA A 107 2.52 16.92 -6.07
C ALA A 107 3.59 17.71 -5.29
N PHE A 108 4.59 17.04 -4.70
CA PHE A 108 5.66 17.68 -3.94
C PHE A 108 6.99 17.75 -4.71
N TRP A 109 7.34 16.69 -5.43
CA TRP A 109 8.64 16.51 -6.11
C TRP A 109 8.58 16.46 -7.64
N GLY A 110 7.41 16.56 -8.26
CA GLY A 110 7.26 16.27 -9.70
C GLY A 110 8.19 17.07 -10.62
N GLU A 111 8.45 18.33 -10.27
CA GLU A 111 9.36 19.22 -11.01
C GLU A 111 10.81 19.19 -10.50
N GLN A 112 11.07 18.46 -9.41
CA GLN A 112 12.40 18.32 -8.82
C GLN A 112 13.15 17.12 -9.40
N THR A 113 14.47 17.17 -9.26
CA THR A 113 15.38 16.13 -9.75
C THR A 113 15.67 15.09 -8.67
N LEU A 114 16.21 13.94 -9.04
CA LEU A 114 16.68 12.94 -8.08
C LEU A 114 17.76 13.51 -7.14
N SER A 115 18.58 14.47 -7.61
CA SER A 115 19.60 15.14 -6.80
C SER A 115 19.00 15.99 -5.66
N ASP A 116 17.74 16.41 -5.77
CA ASP A 116 17.01 17.17 -4.75
C ASP A 116 16.46 16.30 -3.61
N VAL A 117 16.52 14.97 -3.78
CA VAL A 117 16.14 14.00 -2.75
C VAL A 117 17.25 13.89 -1.71
N LYS A 118 17.07 14.61 -0.60
CA LYS A 118 18.02 14.75 0.50
C LYS A 118 17.29 14.54 1.82
N ARG A 119 18.05 14.38 2.92
CA ARG A 119 17.49 14.32 4.28
C ARG A 119 16.54 15.49 4.58
N SER A 120 16.93 16.71 4.22
CA SER A 120 16.14 17.93 4.46
C SER A 120 14.82 17.93 3.68
N SER A 121 14.84 17.55 2.40
CA SER A 121 13.62 17.48 1.57
C SER A 121 12.71 16.32 1.99
N CYS A 122 13.25 15.16 2.39
CA CYS A 122 12.46 14.07 2.98
C CYS A 122 11.74 14.52 4.26
N ASN A 123 12.45 15.21 5.17
CA ASN A 123 11.85 15.76 6.39
C ASN A 123 10.80 16.84 6.08
N ALA A 124 11.05 17.70 5.09
CA ALA A 124 10.09 18.70 4.64
C ALA A 124 8.81 18.05 4.08
N TYR A 125 8.95 16.96 3.31
CA TYR A 125 7.82 16.18 2.82
C TYR A 125 7.00 15.58 3.97
N VAL A 126 7.64 14.99 4.98
CA VAL A 126 6.92 14.46 6.15
C VAL A 126 6.12 15.56 6.85
N ARG A 127 6.69 16.76 7.05
CA ARG A 127 5.96 17.91 7.62
C ARG A 127 4.79 18.35 6.73
N HIS A 128 5.02 18.44 5.42
CA HIS A 128 4.00 18.79 4.44
C HIS A 128 2.84 17.78 4.44
N ARG A 129 3.13 16.49 4.46
CA ARG A 129 2.11 15.45 4.48
C ARG A 129 1.33 15.45 5.78
N THR A 130 2.01 15.52 6.92
CA THR A 130 1.37 15.49 8.25
C THR A 130 0.53 16.73 8.58
N SER A 131 0.73 17.86 7.87
CA SER A 131 -0.15 19.02 7.99
C SER A 131 -1.48 18.86 7.24
N GLN A 132 -1.55 17.93 6.29
CA GLN A 132 -2.72 17.71 5.44
C GLN A 132 -3.77 16.81 6.11
N VAL A 133 -5.03 17.04 5.74
CA VAL A 133 -6.17 16.23 6.17
C VAL A 133 -6.38 15.07 5.20
N ILE A 134 -6.72 13.90 5.75
CA ILE A 134 -7.08 12.72 4.96
C ILE A 134 -8.39 13.05 4.21
N ARG A 135 -8.31 13.18 2.88
CA ARG A 135 -9.46 13.48 2.00
C ARG A 135 -10.55 12.40 2.07
N THR A 136 -10.15 11.16 2.36
CA THR A 136 -11.05 10.00 2.45
C THR A 136 -11.50 9.80 3.90
N GLY A 137 -12.51 10.56 4.33
CA GLY A 137 -13.23 10.31 5.58
C GLY A 137 -13.85 11.56 6.20
N SER A 138 -15.03 11.41 6.80
CA SER A 138 -15.80 12.46 7.48
C SER A 138 -15.20 12.96 8.80
N THR A 139 -13.92 12.67 9.07
CA THR A 139 -13.35 12.78 10.43
C THR A 139 -12.30 13.88 10.59
N GLY A 140 -11.98 14.64 9.53
CA GLY A 140 -11.01 15.75 9.61
C GLY A 140 -9.59 15.34 10.06
N ARG A 141 -9.29 14.04 10.05
CA ARG A 141 -8.06 13.51 10.65
C ARG A 141 -6.85 13.86 9.79
N LYS A 142 -5.77 14.33 10.43
CA LYS A 142 -4.48 14.57 9.77
C LYS A 142 -3.81 13.26 9.32
N VAL A 143 -3.00 13.37 8.27
CA VAL A 143 -2.17 12.27 7.78
C VAL A 143 -1.09 11.93 8.82
N SER A 144 -0.87 10.63 9.04
CA SER A 144 0.13 10.18 10.01
C SER A 144 1.54 10.15 9.40
N ALA A 145 2.57 10.30 10.23
CA ALA A 145 3.97 10.12 9.79
C ALA A 145 4.22 8.73 9.18
N GLN A 146 3.45 7.71 9.59
CA GLN A 146 3.54 6.36 8.99
C GLN A 146 2.98 6.30 7.56
N THR A 147 2.02 7.16 7.22
CA THR A 147 1.55 7.28 5.84
C THR A 147 2.63 7.92 4.97
N ALA A 148 3.21 9.03 5.44
CA ALA A 148 4.35 9.67 4.77
C ALA A 148 5.55 8.71 4.64
N ARG A 149 5.79 7.87 5.65
CA ARG A 149 6.80 6.80 5.58
C ARG A 149 6.55 5.85 4.42
N ARG A 150 5.32 5.38 4.23
CA ARG A 150 4.96 4.47 3.12
C ARG A 150 5.15 5.12 1.76
N GLU A 151 4.79 6.40 1.64
CA GLU A 151 5.01 7.19 0.42
C GLU A 151 6.51 7.29 0.13
N LEU A 152 7.34 7.59 1.12
CA LEU A 152 8.80 7.63 0.97
C LEU A 152 9.42 6.24 0.67
N GLU A 153 8.85 5.15 1.19
CA GLU A 153 9.26 3.80 0.81
C GLU A 153 8.99 3.53 -0.69
N VAL A 154 7.89 4.05 -1.24
CA VAL A 154 7.62 4.00 -2.69
C VAL A 154 8.62 4.84 -3.47
N LEU A 155 8.93 6.05 -3.02
CA LEU A 155 9.97 6.88 -3.65
C LEU A 155 11.33 6.18 -3.68
N SER A 156 11.74 5.59 -2.55
CA SER A 156 13.00 4.85 -2.46
C SER A 156 13.05 3.63 -3.40
N ALA A 157 11.91 2.93 -3.53
CA ALA A 157 11.77 1.82 -4.46
C ALA A 157 11.81 2.28 -5.93
N ALA A 158 11.16 3.39 -6.27
CA ALA A 158 11.18 3.96 -7.61
C ALA A 158 12.59 4.41 -8.03
N ILE A 159 13.31 5.09 -7.14
CA ILE A 159 14.72 5.45 -7.36
C ILE A 159 15.58 4.20 -7.54
N GLY A 160 15.35 3.16 -6.72
CA GLY A 160 16.07 1.89 -6.85
C GLY A 160 15.76 1.14 -8.15
N PHE A 161 14.54 1.27 -8.66
CA PHE A 161 14.15 0.68 -9.94
C PHE A 161 14.82 1.41 -11.11
N TRP A 162 14.83 2.74 -11.09
CA TRP A 162 15.58 3.54 -12.07
C TRP A 162 17.07 3.22 -12.05
N ASP A 163 17.68 3.13 -10.86
CA ASP A 163 19.10 2.82 -10.70
C ASP A 163 19.47 1.41 -11.20
N ALA A 164 18.56 0.45 -11.08
CA ALA A 164 18.77 -0.90 -11.61
C ALA A 164 18.78 -0.96 -13.15
N GLU A 165 18.04 -0.06 -13.81
CA GLU A 165 17.90 -0.02 -15.26
C GLU A 165 18.91 0.93 -15.93
N HIS A 166 19.20 2.06 -15.31
CA HIS A 166 19.97 3.17 -15.91
C HIS A 166 21.26 3.51 -15.16
N HIS A 167 21.56 2.83 -14.05
CA HIS A 167 22.78 2.96 -13.25
C HIS A 167 23.14 4.41 -12.88
N LEU A 168 22.56 4.92 -11.79
CA LEU A 168 22.85 6.28 -11.35
C LEU A 168 24.30 6.40 -10.89
N THR A 169 24.96 7.49 -11.30
CA THR A 169 26.31 7.87 -10.82
C THR A 169 26.35 7.96 -9.29
N ARG A 170 25.24 8.37 -8.68
CA ARG A 170 25.02 8.32 -7.23
C ARG A 170 23.55 8.16 -6.91
N ARG A 171 23.19 7.08 -6.21
CA ARG A 171 21.82 6.89 -5.74
C ARG A 171 21.48 7.83 -4.58
N PRO A 172 20.42 8.68 -4.69
CA PRO A 172 19.96 9.50 -3.57
C PRO A 172 19.45 8.65 -2.39
N MET A 173 19.75 9.09 -1.17
CA MET A 173 19.30 8.43 0.05
C MET A 173 17.97 9.01 0.53
N VAL A 174 16.93 8.19 0.52
CA VAL A 174 15.62 8.54 1.09
C VAL A 174 15.64 8.30 2.60
N VAL A 175 15.43 9.35 3.38
CA VAL A 175 15.35 9.26 4.85
C VAL A 175 13.91 9.05 5.27
N LEU A 176 13.66 7.98 6.02
CA LEU A 176 12.33 7.61 6.51
C LEU A 176 12.12 8.12 7.94
N PRO A 177 10.93 8.64 8.31
CA PRO A 177 10.63 8.99 9.69
C PRO A 177 10.58 7.73 10.56
N GLU A 178 10.79 7.87 11.86
CA GLU A 178 10.78 6.73 12.80
C GLU A 178 9.54 5.86 12.65
N LYS A 179 9.74 4.55 12.76
CA LYS A 179 8.64 3.59 12.69
C LYS A 179 7.91 3.65 14.02
N ALA A 180 6.61 3.92 13.98
CA ALA A 180 5.79 3.95 15.19
C ALA A 180 5.77 2.56 15.84
N GLU A 181 6.03 2.53 17.15
CA GLU A 181 5.80 1.34 17.96
C GLU A 181 4.30 1.08 18.11
N SER A 182 3.93 -0.20 18.09
CA SER A 182 2.54 -0.63 18.22
C SER A 182 2.34 -1.19 19.61
N ASN A 183 1.92 -0.36 20.56
CA ASN A 183 1.60 -0.74 21.95
C ASN A 183 0.23 -1.44 22.03
N ARG A 184 0.02 -2.47 21.21
CA ARG A 184 -1.23 -3.24 21.24
C ARG A 184 -1.03 -4.44 22.15
N ASP A 185 -1.83 -4.50 23.19
CA ASP A 185 -2.01 -5.72 23.98
C ASP A 185 -3.03 -6.65 23.30
N ALA A 186 -3.09 -7.89 23.78
CA ALA A 186 -4.15 -8.82 23.43
C ALA A 186 -5.43 -8.55 24.23
N LEU A 187 -6.59 -8.95 23.69
CA LEU A 187 -7.81 -8.95 24.50
C LEU A 187 -7.71 -10.02 25.60
N THR A 188 -8.12 -9.68 26.81
CA THR A 188 -8.38 -10.69 27.84
C THR A 188 -9.59 -11.54 27.46
N ARG A 189 -9.74 -12.72 28.07
CA ARG A 189 -10.92 -13.58 27.87
C ARG A 189 -12.24 -12.84 28.17
N SER A 190 -12.25 -12.03 29.23
CA SER A 190 -13.41 -11.22 29.62
C SER A 190 -13.73 -10.12 28.61
N GLN A 191 -12.70 -9.43 28.07
CA GLN A 191 -12.88 -8.42 27.02
C GLN A 191 -13.40 -9.04 25.71
N ALA A 192 -12.84 -10.19 25.30
CA ALA A 192 -13.33 -10.93 24.13
C ALA A 192 -14.79 -11.38 24.31
N ALA A 193 -15.16 -11.83 25.51
CA ALA A 193 -16.54 -12.18 25.85
C ALA A 193 -17.46 -10.95 25.85
N ALA A 194 -17.02 -9.80 26.38
CA ALA A 194 -17.77 -8.54 26.34
C ALA A 194 -18.02 -8.08 24.90
N LEU A 195 -16.99 -8.13 24.04
CA LEU A 195 -17.12 -7.82 22.62
C LEU A 195 -18.13 -8.75 21.92
N LEU A 196 -18.10 -10.04 22.22
CA LEU A 196 -19.08 -10.98 21.68
C LEU A 196 -20.50 -10.70 22.20
N ARG A 197 -20.68 -10.37 23.49
CA ARG A 197 -21.98 -9.98 24.05
C ARG A 197 -22.54 -8.71 23.39
N ALA A 198 -21.69 -7.72 23.09
CA ALA A 198 -22.11 -6.48 22.42
C ALA A 198 -22.71 -6.69 21.01
N THR A 199 -22.38 -7.81 20.35
CA THR A 199 -23.02 -8.18 19.08
C THR A 199 -24.43 -8.79 19.25
N MET A 200 -24.80 -9.19 20.47
CA MET A 200 -26.11 -9.78 20.81
C MET A 200 -27.07 -8.77 21.45
N GLN A 201 -26.56 -7.63 21.91
CA GLN A 201 -27.39 -6.57 22.45
C GLN A 201 -28.39 -6.11 21.39
N ARG A 202 -29.67 -6.07 21.78
CA ARG A 202 -30.71 -5.40 21.01
C ARG A 202 -30.40 -3.91 21.06
N GLY A 203 -30.32 -3.25 19.91
CA GLY A 203 -30.47 -1.80 19.89
C GLY A 203 -31.94 -1.45 20.19
N ASP A 204 -32.33 -0.21 19.91
CA ASP A 204 -33.73 0.26 20.09
C ASP A 204 -34.76 -0.49 19.21
N SER A 205 -34.32 -1.40 18.32
CA SER A 205 -35.17 -2.24 17.51
C SER A 205 -35.01 -3.73 17.81
N SER A 206 -36.12 -4.47 17.71
CA SER A 206 -36.22 -5.92 17.87
C SER A 206 -35.27 -6.71 16.94
N SER A 207 -34.80 -6.09 15.84
CA SER A 207 -33.93 -6.63 14.79
C SER A 207 -32.42 -6.50 15.03
N GLY A 208 -31.98 -5.78 16.08
CA GLY A 208 -30.55 -5.52 16.32
C GLY A 208 -29.67 -6.77 16.46
N ARG A 209 -30.20 -7.84 17.07
CA ARG A 209 -29.51 -9.14 17.24
C ARG A 209 -29.31 -9.86 15.91
N GLU A 210 -30.28 -9.79 15.00
CA GLU A 210 -30.18 -10.42 13.69
C GLU A 210 -29.27 -9.61 12.77
N ASN A 211 -29.40 -8.28 12.80
CA ASN A 211 -28.57 -7.34 12.05
C ASN A 211 -27.06 -7.61 12.26
N ARG A 212 -26.64 -7.84 13.51
CA ARG A 212 -25.23 -8.06 13.89
C ARG A 212 -24.77 -9.53 13.87
N ALA A 213 -25.56 -10.46 13.32
CA ALA A 213 -25.20 -11.88 13.28
C ALA A 213 -23.87 -12.16 12.59
N HIS A 214 -23.59 -11.46 11.50
CA HIS A 214 -22.33 -11.54 10.78
C HIS A 214 -21.11 -11.18 11.64
N LEU A 215 -21.23 -10.19 12.54
CA LEU A 215 -20.15 -9.80 13.45
C LEU A 215 -19.82 -10.91 14.45
N ARG A 216 -20.85 -11.62 14.96
CA ARG A 216 -20.63 -12.80 15.84
C ARG A 216 -19.78 -13.85 15.15
N ARG A 217 -20.20 -14.24 13.94
CA ARG A 217 -19.48 -15.22 13.13
C ARG A 217 -18.06 -14.75 12.86
N PHE A 218 -17.89 -13.49 12.47
CA PHE A 218 -16.60 -12.87 12.20
C PHE A 218 -15.66 -12.88 13.43
N ILE A 219 -16.15 -12.48 14.60
CA ILE A 219 -15.38 -12.45 15.86
C ILE A 219 -14.95 -13.85 16.28
N LEU A 220 -15.89 -14.82 16.26
CA LEU A 220 -15.59 -16.20 16.65
C LEU A 220 -14.55 -16.82 15.72
N ILE A 221 -14.74 -16.74 14.39
CA ILE A 221 -13.75 -17.28 13.45
C ILE A 221 -12.40 -16.59 13.63
N GLY A 222 -12.38 -15.26 13.79
CA GLY A 222 -11.16 -14.48 13.98
C GLY A 222 -10.38 -14.86 15.24
N LEU A 223 -11.04 -15.00 16.38
CA LEU A 223 -10.40 -15.35 17.66
C LEU A 223 -9.93 -16.80 17.70
N TYR A 224 -10.77 -17.73 17.24
CA TYR A 224 -10.46 -19.16 17.36
C TYR A 224 -9.45 -19.64 16.33
N THR A 225 -9.33 -18.96 15.18
CA THR A 225 -8.42 -19.40 14.10
C THR A 225 -7.33 -18.40 13.78
N GLY A 226 -7.39 -17.16 14.29
CA GLY A 226 -6.48 -16.10 13.88
C GLY A 226 -6.54 -15.75 12.38
N THR A 227 -7.57 -16.17 11.64
CA THR A 227 -7.66 -15.94 10.19
C THR A 227 -7.74 -14.45 9.86
N ARG A 228 -7.10 -14.00 8.77
CA ARG A 228 -7.11 -12.59 8.37
C ARG A 228 -8.53 -12.14 7.99
N SER A 229 -8.90 -10.90 8.35
CA SER A 229 -10.24 -10.35 8.10
C SER A 229 -10.71 -10.50 6.64
N THR A 230 -9.84 -10.24 5.66
CA THR A 230 -10.18 -10.39 4.24
C THR A 230 -10.59 -11.81 3.87
N ALA A 231 -9.93 -12.82 4.45
CA ALA A 231 -10.27 -14.22 4.19
C ALA A 231 -11.58 -14.60 4.88
N ILE A 232 -11.82 -14.13 6.11
CA ILE A 232 -13.08 -14.39 6.84
C ILE A 232 -14.30 -13.82 6.08
N LYS A 233 -14.20 -12.59 5.56
CA LYS A 233 -15.30 -11.94 4.81
C LYS A 233 -15.64 -12.62 3.47
N ARG A 234 -14.71 -13.39 2.91
CA ARG A 234 -14.86 -14.10 1.63
C ARG A 234 -15.10 -15.59 1.82
N LEU A 235 -15.30 -16.03 3.06
CA LEU A 235 -15.39 -17.45 3.39
C LEU A 235 -16.69 -18.03 2.85
N SER A 236 -16.55 -19.09 2.06
CA SER A 236 -17.63 -19.85 1.43
C SER A 236 -17.89 -21.14 2.18
N TRP A 237 -19.13 -21.63 2.13
CA TRP A 237 -19.48 -22.97 2.56
C TRP A 237 -19.11 -24.05 1.53
N LEU A 238 -19.02 -23.66 0.26
CA LEU A 238 -18.67 -24.55 -0.84
C LEU A 238 -17.21 -24.36 -1.23
N GLU A 239 -16.58 -25.45 -1.67
CA GLU A 239 -15.24 -25.41 -2.25
C GLU A 239 -15.18 -24.40 -3.40
N SER A 240 -14.10 -23.62 -3.44
CA SER A 240 -13.94 -22.56 -4.42
C SER A 240 -12.51 -22.48 -4.92
N LEU A 241 -12.37 -22.24 -6.22
CA LEU A 241 -11.07 -21.96 -6.85
C LEU A 241 -10.51 -20.60 -6.39
N ASN A 242 -11.39 -19.65 -6.10
CA ASN A 242 -11.03 -18.26 -5.89
C ASN A 242 -11.29 -17.77 -4.46
N ASN A 243 -12.13 -18.44 -3.68
CA ASN A 243 -12.48 -18.03 -2.33
C ASN A 243 -12.00 -19.02 -1.26
N PRO A 244 -11.67 -18.55 -0.05
CA PRO A 244 -11.55 -19.41 1.12
C PRO A 244 -12.83 -20.20 1.36
N TRP A 245 -12.74 -21.41 1.90
CA TRP A 245 -13.91 -22.25 2.14
C TRP A 245 -13.78 -23.12 3.40
N VAL A 246 -14.91 -23.66 3.86
CA VAL A 246 -15.01 -24.49 5.06
C VAL A 246 -15.37 -25.93 4.70
N ASP A 247 -14.56 -26.87 5.17
CA ASP A 247 -14.83 -28.30 5.13
C ASP A 247 -15.32 -28.74 6.53
N LEU A 248 -16.63 -28.96 6.66
CA LEU A 248 -17.25 -29.31 7.94
C LEU A 248 -17.11 -30.79 8.31
N GLU A 249 -16.81 -31.64 7.32
CA GLU A 249 -16.57 -33.06 7.51
C GLU A 249 -15.18 -33.26 8.11
N ARG A 250 -14.16 -32.68 7.48
CA ARG A 250 -12.78 -32.73 7.97
C ARG A 250 -12.50 -31.74 9.11
N GLY A 251 -13.41 -30.79 9.34
CA GLY A 251 -13.25 -29.76 10.36
C GLY A 251 -12.12 -28.79 10.04
N ILE A 252 -12.05 -28.31 8.79
CA ILE A 252 -10.94 -27.50 8.28
C ILE A 252 -11.48 -26.20 7.66
N ILE A 253 -10.77 -25.09 7.86
CA ILE A 253 -10.89 -23.91 7.00
C ILE A 253 -9.71 -23.86 6.04
N TYR A 254 -10.00 -23.84 4.74
CA TYR A 254 -9.04 -23.50 3.71
C TYR A 254 -9.03 -21.98 3.53
N ARG A 255 -7.97 -21.30 3.99
CA ARG A 255 -7.89 -19.83 4.04
C ARG A 255 -7.66 -19.14 2.68
N ARG A 256 -7.75 -19.89 1.59
CA ARG A 256 -7.55 -19.45 0.21
C ARG A 256 -8.35 -20.33 -0.73
N GLY A 257 -8.66 -19.80 -1.91
CA GLY A 257 -9.08 -20.64 -3.04
C GLY A 257 -7.91 -21.47 -3.58
N ARG A 258 -8.21 -22.57 -4.29
CA ARG A 258 -7.18 -23.47 -4.83
C ARG A 258 -6.19 -22.76 -5.75
N ASN A 259 -6.66 -21.77 -6.52
CA ASN A 259 -5.87 -21.02 -7.49
C ASN A 259 -5.29 -19.71 -6.93
N GLU A 260 -5.56 -19.37 -5.66
CA GLU A 260 -5.01 -18.14 -5.08
C GLU A 260 -3.50 -18.31 -4.77
N SER A 261 -2.67 -17.47 -5.37
CA SER A 261 -1.24 -17.39 -5.05
C SER A 261 -1.01 -16.83 -3.63
N VAL A 262 -0.05 -17.41 -2.91
CA VAL A 262 0.27 -17.03 -1.52
C VAL A 262 1.65 -16.38 -1.50
N ALA A 263 1.79 -15.25 -0.80
CA ALA A 263 3.11 -14.66 -0.58
C ALA A 263 3.88 -15.46 0.47
N ALA A 264 5.19 -15.62 0.29
CA ALA A 264 6.05 -16.47 1.13
C ALA A 264 5.93 -16.16 2.64
N ASN A 265 5.85 -14.87 3.00
CA ASN A 265 5.72 -14.40 4.39
C ASN A 265 4.26 -14.32 4.89
N LYS A 266 3.27 -14.28 3.99
CA LYS A 266 1.84 -14.21 4.32
C LYS A 266 1.17 -15.53 4.00
N LYS A 267 1.67 -16.61 4.62
CA LYS A 267 1.11 -17.95 4.48
C LYS A 267 -0.40 -17.94 4.74
N ARG A 268 -1.15 -18.74 3.98
CA ARG A 268 -2.59 -18.99 4.16
C ARG A 268 -2.83 -20.49 4.22
N PRO A 269 -2.21 -21.20 5.19
CA PRO A 269 -2.39 -22.63 5.31
C PRO A 269 -3.84 -22.91 5.73
N LEU A 270 -4.26 -24.15 5.51
CA LEU A 270 -5.46 -24.67 6.13
C LEU A 270 -5.34 -24.58 7.66
N VAL A 271 -6.47 -24.55 8.35
CA VAL A 271 -6.50 -24.56 9.81
C VAL A 271 -7.55 -25.53 10.30
N LYS A 272 -7.16 -26.39 11.25
CA LYS A 272 -8.09 -27.30 11.94
C LYS A 272 -8.97 -26.49 12.90
N LEU A 273 -10.26 -26.76 12.84
CA LEU A 273 -11.28 -26.08 13.63
C LEU A 273 -11.32 -26.63 15.05
N PRO A 274 -11.25 -25.77 16.08
CA PRO A 274 -11.56 -26.19 17.44
C PRO A 274 -12.98 -26.74 17.53
N PRO A 275 -13.26 -27.81 18.32
CA PRO A 275 -14.57 -28.47 18.35
C PRO A 275 -15.74 -27.52 18.61
N ARG A 276 -15.55 -26.52 19.48
CA ARG A 276 -16.57 -25.49 19.78
C ARG A 276 -16.90 -24.63 18.57
N LEU A 277 -15.90 -24.21 17.78
CA LEU A 277 -16.13 -23.44 16.57
C LEU A 277 -16.78 -24.31 15.48
N LEU A 278 -16.39 -25.57 15.37
CA LEU A 278 -16.99 -26.52 14.41
C LEU A 278 -18.49 -26.72 14.67
N ALA A 279 -18.90 -26.86 15.94
CA ALA A 279 -20.32 -26.95 16.31
C ALA A 279 -21.11 -25.69 15.90
N HIS A 280 -20.53 -24.50 16.07
CA HIS A 280 -21.14 -23.26 15.59
C HIS A 280 -21.27 -23.22 14.06
N LEU A 281 -20.22 -23.60 13.34
CA LEU A 281 -20.20 -23.60 11.88
C LEU A 281 -21.24 -24.58 11.29
N ARG A 282 -21.39 -25.78 11.85
CA ARG A 282 -22.43 -26.75 11.44
C ARG A 282 -23.84 -26.17 11.62
N ARG A 283 -24.09 -25.52 12.75
CA ARG A 283 -25.38 -24.85 12.99
C ARG A 283 -25.64 -23.72 11.99
N TRP A 284 -24.62 -22.90 11.71
CA TRP A 284 -24.75 -21.81 10.74
C TRP A 284 -24.97 -22.32 9.32
N ARG A 285 -24.27 -23.38 8.91
CA ARG A 285 -24.47 -24.02 7.61
C ARG A 285 -25.91 -24.46 7.40
N SER A 286 -26.50 -25.14 8.38
CA SER A 286 -27.90 -25.59 8.31
C SER A 286 -28.89 -24.41 8.17
N ILE A 287 -28.63 -23.28 8.85
CA ILE A 287 -29.46 -22.07 8.73
C ILE A 287 -29.31 -21.43 7.34
N ASP A 288 -28.08 -21.36 6.85
CA ASP A 288 -27.74 -20.70 5.58
C ASP A 288 -28.20 -21.51 4.37
N GLU A 289 -28.08 -22.84 4.42
CA GLU A 289 -28.58 -23.76 3.38
C GLU A 289 -30.09 -23.64 3.19
N LYS A 290 -30.86 -23.55 4.29
CA LYS A 290 -32.31 -23.31 4.24
C LYS A 290 -32.67 -21.98 3.57
N ARG A 291 -31.71 -21.05 3.48
CA ARG A 291 -31.85 -19.74 2.83
C ARG A 291 -31.18 -19.68 1.45
N GLY A 292 -30.62 -20.79 0.95
CA GLY A 292 -29.89 -20.84 -0.31
C GLY A 292 -28.55 -20.09 -0.32
N LEU A 293 -27.95 -19.85 0.85
CA LEU A 293 -26.73 -19.03 0.96
C LEU A 293 -25.45 -19.89 0.92
N ALA A 294 -24.55 -19.54 0.00
CA ALA A 294 -23.25 -20.19 -0.14
C ALA A 294 -22.12 -19.53 0.68
N ILE A 295 -22.38 -18.37 1.29
CA ILE A 295 -21.38 -17.57 2.01
C ILE A 295 -21.55 -17.65 3.53
N VAL A 296 -20.43 -17.73 4.27
CA VAL A 296 -20.44 -17.89 5.74
C VAL A 296 -20.73 -16.58 6.47
N ILE A 297 -20.22 -15.46 5.94
CA ILE A 297 -20.35 -14.14 6.54
C ILE A 297 -21.15 -13.26 5.61
N HIS A 298 -22.42 -13.03 5.96
CA HIS A 298 -23.35 -12.27 5.14
C HIS A 298 -24.24 -11.37 6.00
N HIS A 299 -24.70 -10.26 5.44
CA HIS A 299 -25.71 -9.39 6.04
C HIS A 299 -26.91 -9.34 5.10
N GLY A 300 -28.09 -9.79 5.56
CA GLY A 300 -29.27 -9.91 4.69
C GLY A 300 -29.19 -11.04 3.63
N GLY A 301 -28.04 -11.71 3.48
CA GLY A 301 -27.78 -12.66 2.39
C GLY A 301 -26.66 -12.18 1.47
N GLU A 302 -26.30 -10.90 1.57
CA GLU A 302 -25.27 -10.26 0.77
C GLU A 302 -23.87 -10.35 1.40
N GLN A 303 -22.85 -10.36 0.54
CA GLN A 303 -21.46 -10.35 0.96
C GLN A 303 -21.06 -9.01 1.59
N ILE A 304 -20.23 -9.07 2.63
CA ILE A 304 -19.85 -7.88 3.39
C ILE A 304 -18.51 -7.31 2.91
N GLY A 305 -18.54 -6.08 2.39
CA GLY A 305 -17.33 -5.34 2.01
C GLY A 305 -16.48 -4.91 3.23
N SER A 306 -17.12 -4.48 4.32
CA SER A 306 -16.43 -3.99 5.53
C SER A 306 -17.19 -4.30 6.81
N VAL A 307 -16.46 -4.72 7.85
CA VAL A 307 -17.00 -4.91 9.21
C VAL A 307 -16.61 -3.78 10.16
N ARG A 308 -15.85 -2.78 9.68
CA ARG A 308 -15.16 -1.80 10.54
C ARG A 308 -16.14 -1.00 11.40
N THR A 309 -17.19 -0.47 10.79
CA THR A 309 -18.20 0.36 11.47
C THR A 309 -18.95 -0.43 12.54
N GLY A 310 -19.50 -1.58 12.17
CA GLY A 310 -20.22 -2.44 13.11
C GLY A 310 -19.34 -2.98 14.23
N PHE A 311 -18.10 -3.36 13.92
CA PHE A 311 -17.12 -3.80 14.91
C PHE A 311 -16.77 -2.66 15.88
N ALA A 312 -16.51 -1.45 15.40
CA ALA A 312 -16.21 -0.29 16.25
C ALA A 312 -17.38 0.05 17.19
N ALA A 313 -18.62 -0.03 16.70
CA ALA A 313 -19.81 0.13 17.52
C ALA A 313 -19.91 -0.94 18.63
N CYS A 314 -19.59 -2.21 18.31
CA CYS A 314 -19.57 -3.29 19.30
C CYS A 314 -18.42 -3.13 20.31
N ALA A 315 -17.24 -2.71 19.86
CA ALA A 315 -16.10 -2.43 20.74
C ALA A 315 -16.45 -1.30 21.73
N LYS A 316 -17.04 -0.20 21.24
CA LYS A 316 -17.53 0.89 22.10
C LYS A 316 -18.56 0.39 23.12
N ALA A 317 -19.55 -0.40 22.69
CA ALA A 317 -20.56 -0.97 23.58
C ALA A 317 -19.98 -1.98 24.59
N ALA A 318 -18.82 -2.58 24.30
CA ALA A 318 -18.08 -3.44 25.20
C ALA A 318 -17.11 -2.69 26.12
N GLY A 319 -17.07 -1.34 26.07
CA GLY A 319 -16.14 -0.52 26.85
C GLY A 319 -14.69 -0.60 26.35
N LEU A 320 -14.47 -0.99 25.10
CA LEU A 320 -13.14 -1.18 24.51
C LEU A 320 -12.77 0.00 23.60
N SER A 321 -11.62 0.61 23.87
CA SER A 321 -11.05 1.70 23.05
C SER A 321 -9.94 1.19 22.14
N GLY A 322 -9.84 1.72 20.91
CA GLY A 322 -8.76 1.40 19.98
C GLY A 322 -8.75 -0.02 19.40
N VAL A 323 -9.69 -0.88 19.78
CA VAL A 323 -9.79 -2.26 19.29
C VAL A 323 -10.32 -2.27 17.86
N THR A 324 -9.58 -2.94 16.97
CA THR A 324 -9.92 -3.08 15.54
C THR A 324 -10.10 -4.55 15.17
N PRO A 325 -10.71 -4.89 14.03
CA PRO A 325 -10.83 -6.29 13.59
C PRO A 325 -9.51 -7.07 13.57
N HIS A 326 -8.38 -6.39 13.39
CA HIS A 326 -7.06 -7.04 13.41
C HIS A 326 -6.65 -7.55 14.80
N TRP A 327 -7.21 -6.97 15.88
CA TRP A 327 -6.96 -7.43 17.25
C TRP A 327 -7.37 -8.88 17.45
N LEU A 328 -8.35 -9.41 16.71
CA LEU A 328 -8.76 -10.81 16.85
C LEU A 328 -7.60 -11.77 16.52
N ARG A 329 -6.87 -11.48 15.43
CA ARG A 329 -5.69 -12.27 15.05
C ARG A 329 -4.53 -12.05 16.03
N HIS A 330 -4.30 -10.81 16.43
CA HIS A 330 -3.25 -10.49 17.41
C HIS A 330 -3.50 -11.23 18.73
N THR A 331 -4.73 -11.17 19.24
CA THR A 331 -5.18 -11.88 20.44
C THR A 331 -5.03 -13.39 20.29
N ALA A 332 -5.43 -13.97 19.15
CA ALA A 332 -5.25 -15.41 18.91
C ALA A 332 -3.77 -15.82 18.96
N ALA A 333 -2.87 -15.00 18.40
CA ALA A 333 -1.44 -15.25 18.44
C ALA A 333 -0.88 -15.16 19.86
N THR A 334 -1.20 -14.09 20.58
CA THR A 334 -0.78 -13.91 21.97
C THR A 334 -1.29 -15.03 22.87
N TRP A 335 -2.56 -15.43 22.77
CA TRP A 335 -3.09 -16.54 23.57
C TRP A 335 -2.39 -17.87 23.30
N LEU A 336 -1.98 -18.16 22.06
CA LEU A 336 -1.20 -19.37 21.78
C LEU A 336 0.18 -19.31 22.45
N MET A 337 0.81 -18.12 22.44
CA MET A 337 2.11 -17.91 23.09
C MET A 337 2.00 -17.95 24.62
N GLU A 338 0.98 -17.34 25.21
CA GLU A 338 0.69 -17.38 26.65
C GLU A 338 0.45 -18.82 27.15
N GLN A 339 -0.11 -19.68 26.30
CA GLN A 339 -0.33 -21.10 26.61
C GLN A 339 0.89 -21.98 26.28
N ASN A 340 2.05 -21.39 26.01
CA ASN A 340 3.30 -22.08 25.68
C ASN A 340 3.18 -23.07 24.50
N VAL A 341 2.28 -22.83 23.54
CA VAL A 341 2.20 -23.65 22.31
C VAL A 341 3.51 -23.52 21.54
N ASP A 342 3.99 -24.63 20.98
CA ASP A 342 5.21 -24.66 20.17
C ASP A 342 5.18 -23.60 19.05
N GLY A 343 6.35 -23.02 18.77
CA GLY A 343 6.46 -21.87 17.86
C GLY A 343 6.13 -22.25 16.41
N TRP A 344 6.53 -23.44 15.99
CA TRP A 344 6.24 -23.94 14.65
C TRP A 344 4.76 -24.28 14.51
N GLU A 345 4.18 -24.95 15.52
CA GLU A 345 2.74 -25.26 15.53
C GLU A 345 1.89 -23.98 15.52
N ALA A 346 2.17 -23.01 16.38
CA ALA A 346 1.45 -21.74 16.44
C ALA A 346 1.60 -20.92 15.14
N ALA A 347 2.81 -20.86 14.56
CA ALA A 347 3.06 -20.15 13.30
C ALA A 347 2.32 -20.81 12.13
N GLY A 348 2.33 -22.15 12.07
CA GLY A 348 1.56 -22.95 11.13
C GLY A 348 0.06 -22.73 11.29
N TYR A 349 -0.44 -22.79 12.53
CA TYR A 349 -1.83 -22.56 12.87
C TYR A 349 -2.29 -21.18 12.40
N LEU A 350 -1.50 -20.12 12.64
CA LEU A 350 -1.86 -18.75 12.28
C LEU A 350 -1.57 -18.41 10.81
N GLY A 351 -0.72 -19.15 10.10
CA GLY A 351 -0.28 -18.77 8.76
C GLY A 351 0.65 -17.56 8.73
N MET A 352 1.72 -17.63 9.53
CA MET A 352 2.86 -16.73 9.48
C MET A 352 4.18 -17.53 9.56
N THR A 353 5.33 -16.88 9.41
CA THR A 353 6.61 -17.55 9.68
C THR A 353 6.89 -17.56 11.19
N THR A 354 7.68 -18.52 11.66
CA THR A 354 8.16 -18.58 13.06
C THR A 354 8.88 -17.28 13.43
N ALA A 355 9.77 -16.78 12.57
CA ALA A 355 10.45 -15.49 12.77
C ALA A 355 9.47 -14.31 12.94
N THR A 356 8.36 -14.28 12.20
CA THR A 356 7.32 -13.25 12.40
C THR A 356 6.59 -13.41 13.73
N LEU A 357 6.31 -14.66 14.12
CA LEU A 357 5.65 -14.95 15.39
C LEU A 357 6.53 -14.57 16.58
N GLU A 358 7.81 -14.96 16.57
CA GLU A 358 8.78 -14.68 17.62
C GLU A 358 9.02 -13.18 17.77
N SER A 359 9.29 -12.47 16.66
CA SER A 359 9.55 -11.04 16.68
C SER A 359 8.40 -10.20 17.25
N HIS A 360 7.15 -10.65 17.08
CA HIS A 360 5.97 -9.89 17.49
C HIS A 360 5.29 -10.41 18.76
N TYR A 361 5.41 -11.69 19.08
CA TYR A 361 4.64 -12.34 20.14
C TYR A 361 5.48 -13.23 21.08
N GLY A 362 6.77 -13.45 20.77
CA GLY A 362 7.66 -14.32 21.54
C GLY A 362 7.76 -13.96 23.02
N HIS A 363 7.72 -12.66 23.32
CA HIS A 363 7.84 -12.11 24.67
C HIS A 363 6.66 -12.43 25.60
N HIS A 364 5.53 -12.89 25.07
CA HIS A 364 4.35 -13.24 25.88
C HIS A 364 4.37 -14.65 26.46
N ARG A 365 5.40 -15.47 26.19
CA ARG A 365 5.53 -16.82 26.76
C ARG A 365 5.93 -16.72 28.23
N PRO A 366 5.08 -17.12 29.19
CA PRO A 366 5.44 -17.03 30.61
C PRO A 366 6.66 -17.89 30.96
N ASP A 367 6.81 -19.03 30.26
CA ASP A 367 7.86 -20.02 30.54
C ASP A 367 9.02 -20.01 29.53
N HIS A 368 9.17 -18.99 28.69
CA HIS A 368 10.25 -19.00 27.67
C HIS A 368 11.66 -19.06 28.27
N GLN A 369 11.82 -18.66 29.54
CA GLN A 369 13.08 -18.73 30.27
C GLN A 369 13.14 -19.91 31.24
N SER A 370 12.11 -20.77 31.31
CA SER A 370 12.05 -21.83 32.31
C SER A 370 13.17 -22.86 32.15
N ALA A 371 13.64 -23.12 30.93
CA ALA A 371 14.83 -23.94 30.68
C ALA A 371 16.14 -23.23 31.06
N ALA A 372 16.30 -21.95 30.68
CA ALA A 372 17.47 -21.15 31.06
C ALA A 372 17.58 -21.01 32.59
N ARG A 373 16.46 -20.75 33.27
CA ARG A 373 16.37 -20.72 34.74
C ARG A 373 16.78 -22.05 35.37
N ARG A 374 16.43 -23.18 34.76
CA ARG A 374 16.83 -24.52 35.25
C ARG A 374 18.32 -24.78 35.04
N ALA A 375 18.90 -24.32 33.94
CA ALA A 375 20.31 -24.51 33.60
C ALA A 375 21.28 -23.62 34.42
N MET A 376 20.77 -22.58 35.07
CA MET A 376 21.53 -21.72 36.00
C MET A 376 21.58 -22.24 37.44
N ARG A 377 21.07 -23.46 37.67
CA ARG A 377 21.20 -24.21 38.93
C ARG A 377 22.19 -25.33 38.70
#